data_AF-A0A817NDI9-F1
#
_entry.id   AF-A0A817NDI9-F1
#
_cell.length_a   1.000
_cell.length_b   1.000
_cell.length_c   1.000
_cell.angle_alpha   90.00
_cell.angle_beta   90.00
_cell.angle_gamma   90.00
#
_symmetry.space_group_name_H-M   'P 1'
#
loop_
_entity.id
_entity.type
_entity.pdbx_description
1 polymer ?
#
loop_
_entity_poly.entity_id
_entity_poly.type
_entity_poly.pdbx_seq_one_letter_code
_entity_poly.pdbx_strand_id
1 'polypeptide(L)'
;MSPNAFSRVFSTTANTVFKRFLLTLIRTTLIYIIALLFVQLPTFWQYVITLGKDDHKHEKQKRIRSKLIDDNDPSSPYRAIQVLDQLKSQPEDELETLAVIPDLCLQRHPNKQTLGVRQILDVEDETQPNGKVYKKVLLFLLSFFF
;
A
#
# COMPACT_ATOMS: atom_id res chain seq x y z
N MET A 1 61.11 7.02 42.75
CA MET A 1 60.20 7.06 41.58
C MET A 1 59.95 8.52 41.25
N SER A 2 60.36 9.03 40.09
CA SER A 2 60.42 10.50 39.88
C SER A 2 59.01 11.13 39.76
N PRO A 3 58.73 12.22 40.47
CA PRO A 3 57.40 12.88 40.47
C PRO A 3 56.99 13.43 39.10
N ASN A 4 57.95 13.59 38.18
CA ASN A 4 57.76 14.19 36.86
C ASN A 4 57.21 13.21 35.80
N ALA A 5 57.22 11.90 36.07
CA ALA A 5 56.65 10.90 35.18
C ALA A 5 55.14 10.75 35.41
N PHE A 6 54.72 10.79 36.68
CA PHE A 6 53.31 10.60 37.07
C PHE A 6 52.41 11.74 36.57
N SER A 7 52.85 13.00 36.68
CA SER A 7 52.11 14.16 36.19
C SER A 7 51.93 14.18 34.66
N ARG A 8 52.95 13.70 33.93
CA ARG A 8 52.88 13.56 32.47
C ARG A 8 51.92 12.45 32.03
N VAL A 9 51.95 11.29 32.70
CA VAL A 9 51.01 10.20 32.43
C VAL A 9 49.57 10.62 32.81
N PHE A 10 49.38 11.32 33.92
CA PHE A 10 48.07 11.81 34.34
C PHE A 10 47.48 12.85 33.38
N SER A 11 48.26 13.85 32.96
CA SER A 11 47.79 14.87 32.00
C SER A 11 47.50 14.28 30.61
N THR A 12 48.30 13.32 30.13
CA THR A 12 48.06 12.66 28.84
C THR A 12 46.85 11.73 28.87
N THR A 13 46.66 10.97 29.94
CA THR A 13 45.47 10.13 30.14
C THR A 13 44.21 10.98 30.33
N ALA A 14 44.25 12.01 31.16
CA ALA A 14 43.15 12.95 31.35
C ALA A 14 42.75 13.65 30.04
N ASN A 15 43.72 14.11 29.24
CA ASN A 15 43.45 14.70 27.93
C ASN A 15 42.84 13.70 26.94
N THR A 16 43.24 12.42 27.00
CA THR A 16 42.69 11.38 26.12
C THR A 16 41.26 11.03 26.52
N VAL A 17 40.98 10.92 27.82
CA VAL A 17 39.64 10.67 28.36
C VAL A 17 38.71 11.85 28.07
N PHE A 18 39.18 13.07 28.27
CA PHE A 18 38.43 14.30 27.96
C PHE A 18 38.11 14.40 26.46
N LYS A 19 39.09 14.14 25.59
CA LYS A 19 38.85 14.11 24.13
C LYS A 19 37.84 13.04 23.73
N ARG A 20 37.89 11.85 24.33
CA ARG A 20 36.91 10.77 24.06
C ARG A 20 35.50 11.15 24.52
N PHE A 21 35.38 11.79 25.68
CA PHE A 21 34.12 12.30 26.19
C PHE A 21 33.55 13.39 25.28
N LEU A 22 34.36 14.39 24.93
CA LEU A 22 33.96 15.50 24.07
C LEU A 22 33.57 15.02 22.66
N LEU A 23 34.34 14.10 22.07
CA LEU A 23 34.05 13.51 20.77
C LEU A 23 32.72 12.72 20.81
N THR A 24 32.45 12.02 21.91
CA THR A 24 31.19 11.29 22.07
C THR A 24 30.00 12.26 22.17
N LEU A 25 30.14 13.35 22.92
CA LEU A 25 29.11 14.39 23.04
C LEU A 25 28.83 15.09 21.71
N ILE A 26 29.89 15.43 20.95
CA ILE A 26 29.75 16.00 19.61
C ILE A 26 29.07 14.99 18.66
N ARG A 27 29.46 13.71 18.73
CA ARG A 27 28.85 12.67 17.90
C ARG A 27 27.36 12.49 18.18
N THR A 28 26.96 12.43 19.45
CA THR A 28 25.55 12.25 19.81
C THR A 28 24.72 13.47 19.42
N THR A 29 25.21 14.68 19.68
CA THR A 29 24.52 15.92 19.27
C THR A 29 24.35 16.00 17.75
N LEU A 30 25.38 15.65 16.97
CA LEU A 30 25.29 15.61 15.51
C LEU A 30 24.26 14.59 15.02
N ILE A 31 24.19 13.40 15.62
CA ILE A 31 23.17 12.39 15.29
C ILE A 31 21.76 12.93 15.56
N TYR A 32 21.54 13.61 16.69
CA TYR A 32 20.24 14.19 17.00
C TYR A 32 19.84 15.30 16.03
N ILE A 33 20.79 16.15 15.60
CA ILE A 33 20.52 17.19 14.59
C ILE A 33 20.11 16.56 13.26
N ILE A 34 20.82 15.51 12.81
CA ILE A 34 20.48 14.78 11.58
C ILE A 34 19.09 14.14 11.72
N ALA A 35 18.80 13.47 12.84
CA ALA A 35 17.50 12.86 13.07
C ALA A 35 16.37 13.90 13.06
N LEU A 36 16.60 15.08 13.65
CA LEU A 36 15.63 16.18 13.63
C LEU A 36 15.37 16.64 12.20
N LEU A 37 16.41 16.90 11.42
CA LEU A 37 16.30 17.44 10.06
C LEU A 37 15.70 16.45 9.05
N PHE A 38 16.10 15.19 9.12
CA PHE A 38 15.74 14.19 8.10
C PHE A 38 14.57 13.29 8.50
N VAL A 39 14.27 13.17 9.79
CA VAL A 39 13.16 12.32 10.25
C VAL A 39 12.05 13.18 10.84
N GLN A 40 12.35 14.01 11.84
CA GLN A 40 11.31 14.71 12.58
C GLN A 40 10.64 15.82 11.75
N LEU A 41 11.41 16.67 11.06
CA LEU A 41 10.83 17.73 10.23
C LEU A 41 9.99 17.20 9.07
N PRO A 42 10.42 16.21 8.26
CA PRO A 42 9.58 15.69 7.18
C PRO A 42 8.35 14.95 7.70
N THR A 43 8.47 14.22 8.81
CA THR A 43 7.32 13.54 9.44
C THR A 43 6.32 14.54 9.99
N PHE A 44 6.78 15.60 10.66
CA PHE A 44 5.93 16.68 11.14
C PHE A 44 5.26 17.42 9.98
N TRP A 45 6.00 17.72 8.92
CA TRP A 45 5.47 18.36 7.72
C TRP A 45 4.40 17.49 7.03
N GLN A 46 4.66 16.18 6.91
CA GLN A 46 3.67 15.23 6.41
C GLN A 46 2.42 15.24 7.27
N TYR A 47 2.57 15.17 8.60
CA TYR A 47 1.47 15.24 9.55
C TYR A 47 0.63 16.51 9.41
N VAL A 48 1.26 17.67 9.23
CA VAL A 48 0.55 18.95 9.00
C VAL A 48 -0.23 18.93 7.68
N ILE A 49 0.32 18.34 6.61
CA ILE A 49 -0.37 18.22 5.30
C ILE A 49 -1.52 17.22 5.32
N THR A 50 -1.43 16.18 6.15
CA THR A 50 -2.45 15.13 6.28
C THR A 50 -3.48 15.42 7.36
N LEU A 51 -3.27 16.45 8.18
CA LEU A 51 -4.20 16.88 9.21
C LEU A 51 -5.60 17.12 8.62
N GLY A 52 -6.58 16.30 9.04
CA GLY A 52 -7.96 16.33 8.55
C GLY A 52 -8.26 15.49 7.29
N LYS A 53 -7.26 15.03 6.52
CA LYS A 53 -7.51 14.11 5.38
C LYS A 53 -7.88 12.71 5.84
N ASP A 54 -7.30 12.28 6.96
CA ASP A 54 -7.52 10.94 7.51
C ASP A 54 -8.94 10.79 8.10
N ASP A 55 -9.53 11.87 8.59
CA ASP A 55 -10.86 11.87 9.20
C ASP A 55 -11.91 11.35 8.23
N HIS A 56 -11.94 11.84 6.99
CA HIS A 56 -12.88 11.34 5.97
C HIS A 56 -12.70 9.85 5.65
N LYS A 57 -11.46 9.34 5.73
CA LYS A 57 -11.16 7.93 5.49
C LYS A 57 -11.58 7.07 6.67
N HIS A 58 -11.33 7.54 7.90
CA HIS A 58 -11.75 6.89 9.13
C HIS A 58 -13.28 6.86 9.27
N GLU A 59 -13.97 7.96 8.95
CA GLU A 59 -15.44 8.00 8.93
C GLU A 59 -16.01 7.00 7.91
N LYS A 60 -15.41 6.88 6.73
CA LYS A 60 -15.79 5.85 5.73
C LYS A 60 -15.48 4.41 6.16
N GLN A 61 -14.59 4.20 7.14
CA GLN A 61 -14.28 2.87 7.68
C GLN A 61 -15.23 2.47 8.80
N LYS A 62 -15.68 3.42 9.62
CA LYS A 62 -16.62 3.18 10.73
C LYS A 62 -18.03 2.83 10.27
N ARG A 63 -18.42 3.22 9.05
CA ARG A 63 -19.75 2.89 8.51
C ARG A 63 -19.93 1.38 8.32
N ILE A 64 -21.11 0.87 8.66
CA ILE A 64 -21.51 -0.49 8.34
C ILE A 64 -21.54 -0.65 6.81
N ARG A 65 -20.90 -1.70 6.29
CA ARG A 65 -20.76 -1.93 4.84
C ARG A 65 -21.76 -2.93 4.29
N SER A 66 -22.21 -3.85 5.12
CA SER A 66 -23.14 -4.92 4.76
C SER A 66 -24.13 -5.24 5.87
N LYS A 67 -25.28 -5.78 5.48
CA LYS A 67 -26.35 -6.22 6.36
C LYS A 67 -26.95 -7.52 5.80
N LEU A 68 -27.58 -8.32 6.65
CA LEU A 68 -28.38 -9.47 6.21
C LEU A 68 -29.50 -9.00 5.27
N ILE A 69 -29.88 -9.84 4.30
CA ILE A 69 -31.05 -9.56 3.45
C ILE A 69 -32.34 -9.70 4.26
N ASP A 70 -32.41 -10.73 5.10
CA ASP A 70 -33.49 -10.92 6.07
C ASP A 70 -32.90 -10.84 7.47
N ASP A 71 -33.34 -9.85 8.25
CA ASP A 71 -32.88 -9.64 9.62
C ASP A 71 -33.35 -10.74 10.59
N ASN A 72 -34.37 -11.51 10.21
CA ASN A 72 -34.94 -12.56 11.05
C ASN A 72 -34.31 -13.94 10.80
N ASP A 73 -33.59 -14.11 9.68
CA ASP A 73 -32.89 -15.36 9.36
C ASP A 73 -31.37 -15.19 9.49
N PRO A 74 -30.74 -15.78 10.52
CA PRO A 74 -29.29 -15.72 10.69
C PRO A 74 -28.49 -16.46 9.59
N SER A 75 -29.15 -17.30 8.78
CA SER A 75 -28.54 -17.97 7.63
C SER A 75 -28.60 -17.13 6.35
N SER A 76 -29.28 -15.98 6.38
CA SER A 76 -29.41 -15.09 5.24
C SER A 76 -28.06 -14.54 4.79
N PRO A 77 -27.81 -14.38 3.48
CA PRO A 77 -26.55 -13.83 3.00
C PRO A 77 -26.41 -12.34 3.35
N TYR A 78 -25.19 -11.90 3.66
CA TYR A 78 -24.89 -10.48 3.82
C TYR A 78 -24.77 -9.80 2.46
N ARG A 79 -25.41 -8.64 2.31
CA ARG A 79 -25.34 -7.79 1.11
C ARG A 79 -24.87 -6.39 1.47
N ALA A 80 -24.19 -5.72 0.54
CA ALA A 80 -23.75 -4.34 0.74
C ALA A 80 -24.96 -3.40 0.88
N ILE A 81 -24.95 -2.52 1.89
CA ILE A 81 -26.10 -1.67 2.23
C ILE A 81 -26.51 -0.76 1.05
N GLN A 82 -25.53 -0.34 0.24
CA GLN A 82 -25.76 0.54 -0.91
C GLN A 82 -26.58 -0.09 -2.04
N VAL A 83 -26.68 -1.42 -2.06
CA VAL A 83 -27.33 -2.20 -3.12
C VAL A 83 -28.27 -3.26 -2.53
N LEU A 84 -28.72 -3.08 -1.28
CA LEU A 84 -29.56 -4.07 -0.61
C LEU A 84 -30.84 -4.33 -1.42
N ASP A 85 -31.51 -3.25 -1.82
CA ASP A 85 -32.81 -3.24 -2.54
C ASP A 85 -32.66 -3.33 -4.07
N GLN A 86 -31.42 -3.24 -4.59
CA GLN A 86 -31.16 -3.19 -6.02
C GLN A 86 -30.18 -4.29 -6.41
N LEU A 87 -30.72 -5.43 -6.84
CA LEU A 87 -29.94 -6.41 -7.56
C LEU A 87 -29.96 -6.03 -9.05
N LYS A 88 -28.96 -5.28 -9.50
CA LYS A 88 -28.73 -5.13 -10.94
C LYS A 88 -28.25 -6.47 -11.49
N SER A 89 -29.09 -7.12 -12.29
CA SER A 89 -28.75 -8.33 -13.06
C SER A 89 -27.73 -8.03 -14.15
N GLN A 90 -27.67 -6.77 -14.61
CA GLN A 90 -26.80 -6.29 -15.67
C GLN A 90 -26.20 -4.93 -15.30
N PRO A 91 -24.93 -4.66 -15.68
CA PRO A 91 -24.24 -3.41 -15.31
C PRO A 91 -24.84 -2.15 -15.96
N GLU A 92 -25.47 -2.28 -17.13
CA GLU A 92 -26.30 -1.27 -17.79
C GLU A 92 -27.50 -1.99 -18.44
N ASP A 93 -28.60 -1.26 -18.61
CA ASP A 93 -29.89 -1.83 -19.02
C ASP A 93 -29.94 -2.22 -20.51
N GLU A 94 -28.92 -1.87 -21.30
CA GLU A 94 -28.85 -2.05 -22.76
C GLU A 94 -27.68 -2.93 -23.23
N LEU A 95 -27.12 -3.81 -22.39
CA LEU A 95 -26.09 -4.76 -22.87
C LEU A 95 -26.71 -5.96 -23.58
N GLU A 96 -26.42 -6.10 -24.87
CA GLU A 96 -26.79 -7.28 -25.66
C GLU A 96 -25.94 -8.52 -25.33
N THR A 97 -24.68 -8.36 -24.94
CA THR A 97 -23.76 -9.50 -24.71
C THR A 97 -22.76 -9.21 -23.58
N LEU A 98 -22.45 -10.22 -22.76
CA LEU A 98 -21.47 -10.13 -21.66
C LEU A 98 -20.06 -9.73 -22.13
N ALA A 99 -19.73 -9.99 -23.40
CA ALA A 99 -18.46 -9.63 -24.02
C ALA A 99 -18.21 -8.11 -24.08
N VAL A 100 -19.26 -7.28 -23.94
CA VAL A 100 -19.17 -5.81 -23.95
C VAL A 100 -18.82 -5.24 -22.56
N ILE A 101 -19.04 -6.01 -21.49
CA ILE A 101 -18.77 -5.58 -20.10
C ILE A 101 -17.31 -5.17 -19.87
N PRO A 102 -16.29 -5.91 -20.36
CA PRO A 102 -14.90 -5.52 -20.21
C PRO A 102 -14.60 -4.14 -20.82
N ASP A 103 -15.10 -3.86 -22.02
CA ASP A 103 -14.87 -2.59 -22.72
C ASP A 103 -15.51 -1.41 -21.96
N LEU A 104 -16.72 -1.60 -21.45
CA LEU A 104 -17.40 -0.63 -20.57
C LEU A 104 -16.62 -0.37 -19.27
N CYS A 105 -16.07 -1.42 -18.68
CA CYS A 105 -15.22 -1.28 -17.49
C CYS A 105 -13.96 -0.47 -17.79
N LEU A 106 -13.31 -0.72 -18.94
CA LEU A 106 -12.13 0.03 -19.38
C LEU A 106 -12.46 1.51 -19.62
N GLN A 107 -13.59 1.81 -20.25
CA GLN A 107 -14.04 3.19 -20.50
C GLN A 107 -14.40 3.93 -19.22
N ARG A 108 -15.06 3.26 -18.25
CA ARG A 108 -15.46 3.88 -16.96
C ARG A 108 -14.30 4.06 -15.99
N HIS A 109 -13.31 3.19 -16.04
CA HIS A 109 -12.20 3.17 -15.08
C HIS A 109 -10.81 3.21 -15.76
N PRO A 110 -10.57 4.15 -16.68
CA PRO A 110 -9.34 4.16 -17.49
C PRO A 110 -8.09 4.43 -16.63
N ASN A 111 -8.26 5.19 -15.55
CA ASN A 111 -7.17 5.65 -14.69
C ASN A 111 -7.06 4.86 -13.38
N LYS A 112 -7.86 3.80 -13.20
CA LYS A 112 -7.75 2.94 -12.02
C LYS A 112 -6.88 1.74 -12.37
N GLN A 113 -5.91 1.43 -11.51
CA GLN A 113 -5.24 0.14 -11.57
C GLN A 113 -6.27 -0.95 -11.31
N THR A 114 -6.74 -1.60 -12.37
CA THR A 114 -7.61 -2.77 -12.28
C THR A 114 -6.75 -4.00 -12.06
N LEU A 115 -7.24 -4.92 -11.22
CA LEU A 115 -6.57 -6.20 -10.99
C LEU A 115 -6.62 -7.01 -12.28
N GLY A 116 -5.51 -7.03 -13.02
CA GLY A 116 -5.25 -8.04 -14.05
C GLY A 116 -5.91 -7.81 -15.41
N VAL A 117 -5.75 -6.62 -16.02
CA VAL A 117 -5.88 -6.53 -17.49
C VAL A 117 -4.67 -7.24 -18.09
N ARG A 118 -4.80 -8.54 -18.35
CA ARG A 118 -3.79 -9.31 -19.05
C ARG A 118 -3.88 -8.96 -20.53
N GLN A 119 -2.76 -8.53 -21.11
CA GLN A 119 -2.68 -8.35 -22.55
C GLN A 119 -2.78 -9.71 -23.23
N ILE A 120 -3.68 -9.84 -24.20
CA ILE A 120 -3.74 -11.00 -25.07
C ILE A 120 -2.51 -10.93 -25.99
N LEU A 121 -1.65 -11.93 -25.91
CA LEU A 121 -0.47 -12.04 -26.76
C LEU A 121 -0.78 -12.76 -28.05
N ASP A 122 -1.56 -13.84 -27.95
CA ASP A 122 -1.89 -14.68 -29.10
C ASP A 122 -3.15 -15.51 -28.85
N VAL A 123 -3.78 -15.98 -29.93
CA VAL A 123 -4.95 -16.84 -29.90
C VAL A 123 -4.74 -18.01 -30.85
N GLU A 124 -4.46 -19.19 -30.29
CA GLU A 124 -4.20 -20.42 -31.05
C GLU A 124 -5.47 -21.27 -31.15
N ASP A 125 -5.61 -22.02 -32.25
CA ASP A 125 -6.70 -22.99 -32.42
C ASP A 125 -6.24 -24.40 -32.01
N GLU A 126 -6.74 -24.89 -30.88
CA GLU A 126 -6.41 -26.21 -30.33
C GLU A 126 -7.49 -27.23 -30.73
N THR A 127 -7.12 -28.20 -31.55
CA THR A 127 -8.01 -29.30 -31.95
C THR A 127 -8.02 -30.36 -30.86
N GLN A 128 -9.19 -30.57 -30.25
CA GLN A 128 -9.40 -31.63 -29.27
C GLN A 128 -9.49 -33.02 -29.93
N PRO A 129 -9.28 -34.11 -29.18
CA PRO A 129 -9.36 -35.49 -29.70
C PRO A 129 -10.73 -35.87 -30.28
N ASN A 130 -11.78 -35.12 -29.93
CA ASN A 130 -13.14 -35.27 -30.46
C ASN A 130 -13.37 -34.51 -31.78
N GLY A 131 -12.33 -33.88 -32.34
CA GLY A 131 -12.40 -33.07 -33.57
C GLY A 131 -12.91 -31.64 -33.39
N LYS A 132 -13.26 -31.21 -32.16
CA LYS A 132 -13.69 -29.83 -31.89
C LYS A 132 -12.47 -28.91 -31.79
N VAL A 133 -12.57 -27.72 -32.38
CA VAL A 133 -11.53 -26.69 -32.33
C VAL A 133 -11.88 -25.66 -31.25
N TYR A 134 -10.96 -25.43 -30.32
CA TYR A 134 -11.10 -24.42 -29.27
C TYR A 134 -10.10 -23.29 -29.48
N LYS A 135 -10.54 -22.05 -29.29
CA LYS A 135 -9.67 -20.86 -29.26
C LYS A 135 -8.96 -20.79 -27.91
N LYS A 136 -7.66 -21.06 -27.88
CA LYS A 136 -6.79 -20.95 -26.71
C LYS A 136 -6.14 -19.58 -26.68
N VAL A 137 -6.39 -18.81 -25.62
CA VAL A 137 -5.86 -17.45 -25.46
C VAL A 137 -4.58 -17.48 -24.61
N LEU A 138 -3.49 -16.95 -25.15
CA LEU A 138 -2.24 -16.71 -24.44
C LEU A 138 -2.25 -15.30 -23.84
N LEU A 139 -1.97 -15.21 -22.55
CA LEU A 139 -2.10 -13.99 -21.75
C LEU A 139 -0.74 -13.60 -21.13
N PHE A 140 -0.35 -12.33 -21.28
CA PHE A 140 0.82 -11.77 -20.59
C PHE A 140 0.45 -11.27 -19.20
N LEU A 141 1.33 -11.52 -18.22
CA LEU A 141 1.15 -11.08 -16.84
C LEU A 141 2.18 -9.99 -16.54
N LEU A 142 1.79 -8.72 -16.69
CA LEU A 142 2.57 -7.61 -16.14
C LEU A 142 2.35 -7.60 -14.61
N SER A 143 3.44 -7.74 -13.88
CA SER A 143 3.52 -8.08 -12.45
C SER A 143 2.49 -7.42 -11.55
N PHE A 144 1.93 -8.24 -10.65
CA PHE A 144 1.45 -7.82 -9.34
C PHE A 144 2.60 -7.13 -8.59
N PHE A 145 2.51 -5.82 -8.38
CA PHE A 145 3.17 -5.17 -7.25
C PHE A 145 2.07 -4.77 -6.27
N PHE A 146 2.09 -5.43 -5.10
CA PHE A 146 1.37 -5.02 -3.90
C PHE A 146 2.17 -3.95 -3.15
#